data_AF-A0A2V7D4R6-F1
#
_entry.id   AF-A0A2V7D4R6-F1
#
_cell.length_a   1.000
_cell.length_b   1.000
_cell.length_c   1.000
_cell.angle_alpha   90.00
_cell.angle_beta   90.00
_cell.angle_gamma   90.00
#
_symmetry.space_group_name_H-M   'P 1'
#
loop_
_entity.id
_entity.type
_entity.pdbx_description
1 polymer ?
#
loop_
_entity_poly.entity_id
_entity_poly.type
_entity_poly.pdbx_seq_one_letter_code
_entity_poly.pdbx_strand_id
1 'polypeptide(L)'
;IQTNATVQPPAADTAARAQEIRRRLPGQARRQRLDKARLEYGPLYSLAEIQQRVAQTLHQKVGFIRRAVCEPIESYQGPIPAEALLKYDAAVQSGLFSAFSVVTPAYFSQKQVDPWIVAQVD
;
A
#
# COMPACT_ATOMS: atom_id res chain seq x y z
N ILE A 1 -30.74 28.94 28.66
CA ILE A 1 -29.75 28.36 27.72
C ILE A 1 -30.31 27.00 27.31
N GLN A 2 -30.79 26.87 26.07
CA GLN A 2 -31.35 25.61 25.55
C GLN A 2 -30.20 24.69 25.14
N THR A 3 -30.11 23.53 25.76
CA THR A 3 -29.17 22.46 25.40
C THR A 3 -29.75 21.72 24.18
N ASN A 4 -29.20 21.99 23.00
CA ASN A 4 -29.47 21.18 21.80
C ASN A 4 -28.86 19.78 22.01
N ALA A 5 -29.64 18.86 22.56
CA ALA A 5 -29.34 17.43 22.51
C ALA A 5 -29.45 16.99 21.05
N THR A 6 -28.32 16.83 20.38
CA THR A 6 -28.24 16.22 19.06
C THR A 6 -28.66 14.75 19.23
N VAL A 7 -29.93 14.45 18.98
CA VAL A 7 -30.43 13.07 18.93
C VAL A 7 -29.81 12.43 17.68
N GLN A 8 -28.65 11.80 17.87
CA GLN A 8 -27.97 11.08 16.81
C GLN A 8 -28.90 9.92 16.38
N PRO A 9 -29.23 9.79 15.08
CA PRO A 9 -30.21 8.82 14.65
C PRO A 9 -29.76 7.38 14.98
N PRO A 10 -30.67 6.48 15.39
CA PRO A 10 -30.34 5.13 15.85
C PRO A 10 -29.58 4.29 14.80
N ALA A 11 -29.70 4.63 13.52
CA ALA A 11 -28.93 4.03 12.43
C ALA A 11 -27.43 4.36 12.50
N ALA A 12 -27.04 5.57 12.93
CA ALA A 12 -25.64 5.98 13.06
C ALA A 12 -24.96 5.24 14.22
N ASP A 13 -25.66 5.06 15.34
CA ASP A 13 -25.19 4.28 16.49
C ASP A 13 -25.05 2.79 16.13
N THR A 14 -26.04 2.23 15.43
CA THR A 14 -25.99 0.85 14.94
C THR A 14 -24.82 0.62 13.98
N ALA A 15 -24.54 1.56 13.06
CA ALA A 15 -23.42 1.46 12.13
C ALA A 15 -22.06 1.54 12.84
N ALA A 16 -21.90 2.48 13.78
CA ALA A 16 -20.68 2.61 14.57
C ALA A 16 -20.41 1.35 15.40
N ARG A 17 -21.46 0.81 16.05
CA ARG A 17 -21.37 -0.43 16.84
C ARG A 17 -21.06 -1.65 15.97
N ALA A 18 -21.68 -1.77 14.80
CA ALA A 18 -21.35 -2.83 13.84
C ALA A 18 -19.90 -2.74 13.34
N GLN A 19 -19.38 -1.52 13.15
CA GLN A 19 -17.99 -1.30 12.76
C GLN A 19 -17.01 -1.69 13.87
N GLU A 20 -17.32 -1.37 15.12
CA GLU A 20 -16.52 -1.83 16.28
C GLU A 20 -16.55 -3.36 16.41
N ILE A 21 -17.70 -4.01 16.21
CA ILE A 21 -17.78 -5.48 16.18
C ILE A 21 -16.93 -6.06 15.06
N ARG A 22 -17.02 -5.53 13.83
CA ARG A 22 -16.20 -5.99 12.70
C ARG A 22 -14.70 -5.85 12.97
N ARG A 23 -14.29 -4.77 13.66
CA ARG A 23 -12.89 -4.54 14.04
C ARG A 23 -12.36 -5.61 15.00
N ARG A 24 -13.22 -6.19 15.85
CA ARG A 24 -12.86 -7.27 16.80
C ARG A 24 -12.82 -8.65 16.16
N LEU A 25 -13.46 -8.83 15.00
CA LEU A 25 -13.49 -10.11 14.29
C LEU A 25 -12.35 -10.16 13.26
N PRO A 26 -11.33 -11.03 13.42
CA PRO A 26 -10.10 -10.98 12.61
C PRO A 26 -10.34 -11.02 11.10
N GLY A 27 -11.24 -11.87 10.62
CA GLY A 27 -11.58 -11.96 9.20
C GLY A 27 -12.28 -10.71 8.64
N GLN A 28 -13.13 -10.06 9.44
CA GLN A 28 -13.83 -8.84 9.05
C GLN A 28 -12.88 -7.64 9.08
N ALA A 29 -12.05 -7.52 10.12
CA ALA A 29 -11.01 -6.50 10.22
C ALA A 29 -10.02 -6.58 9.06
N ARG A 30 -9.59 -7.80 8.69
CA ARG A 30 -8.76 -8.05 7.51
C ARG A 30 -9.45 -7.60 6.23
N ARG A 31 -10.71 -7.99 6.03
CA ARG A 31 -11.48 -7.59 4.84
C ARG A 31 -11.63 -6.07 4.73
N GLN A 32 -11.94 -5.40 5.84
CA GLN A 32 -12.03 -3.94 5.91
C GLN A 32 -10.70 -3.26 5.55
N ARG A 33 -9.57 -3.78 6.04
CA ARG A 33 -8.25 -3.26 5.69
C ARG A 33 -7.95 -3.42 4.19
N LEU A 34 -8.24 -4.59 3.61
CA LEU A 34 -8.07 -4.82 2.17
C LEU A 34 -8.96 -3.91 1.32
N ASP A 35 -10.23 -3.74 1.71
CA ASP A 35 -11.18 -2.90 0.98
C ASP A 35 -10.78 -1.41 1.07
N LYS A 36 -10.31 -0.96 2.24
CA LYS A 36 -9.78 0.40 2.43
C LYS A 36 -8.50 0.64 1.63
N ALA A 37 -7.55 -0.30 1.66
CA ALA A 37 -6.33 -0.21 0.86
C ALA A 37 -6.63 -0.13 -0.63
N ARG A 38 -7.61 -0.90 -1.13
CA ARG A 38 -8.06 -0.83 -2.53
C ARG A 38 -8.64 0.51 -2.92
N LEU A 39 -9.41 1.10 -2.02
CA LEU A 39 -10.05 2.39 -2.25
C LEU A 39 -9.04 3.53 -2.28
N GLU A 40 -8.07 3.53 -1.36
CA GLU A 40 -7.13 4.65 -1.18
C GLU A 40 -5.87 4.54 -2.04
N TYR A 41 -5.37 3.31 -2.27
CA TYR A 41 -4.07 3.08 -2.93
C TYR A 41 -4.20 2.30 -4.25
N GLY A 42 -5.42 1.88 -4.61
CA GLY A 42 -5.71 1.21 -5.87
C GLY A 42 -5.59 -0.32 -5.80
N PRO A 43 -5.54 -1.00 -6.97
CA PRO A 43 -5.62 -2.45 -7.03
C PRO A 43 -4.49 -3.14 -6.27
N LEU A 44 -4.85 -4.21 -5.54
CA LEU A 44 -3.89 -5.07 -4.85
C LEU A 44 -3.38 -6.13 -5.83
N TYR A 45 -2.08 -6.36 -5.79
CA TYR A 45 -1.37 -7.32 -6.63
C TYR A 45 -0.59 -8.30 -5.75
N SER A 46 -0.36 -9.50 -6.28
CA SER A 46 0.66 -10.40 -5.74
C SER A 46 2.06 -9.83 -5.98
N LEU A 47 3.04 -10.27 -5.18
CA LEU A 47 4.43 -9.84 -5.35
C LEU A 47 4.97 -10.16 -6.76
N ALA A 48 4.59 -11.31 -7.33
CA ALA A 48 5.00 -11.71 -8.68
C ALA A 48 4.45 -10.75 -9.76
N GLU A 49 3.17 -10.36 -9.65
CA GLU A 49 2.56 -9.38 -10.56
C GLU A 49 3.23 -8.00 -10.45
N ILE A 50 3.59 -7.58 -9.23
CA ILE A 50 4.31 -6.33 -8.99
C ILE A 50 5.67 -6.38 -9.65
N GLN A 51 6.46 -7.44 -9.41
CA GLN A 51 7.78 -7.59 -10.02
C GLN A 51 7.70 -7.60 -11.55
N GLN A 52 6.71 -8.27 -12.12
CA GLN A 52 6.49 -8.27 -13.57
C GLN A 52 6.15 -6.87 -14.09
N ARG A 53 5.21 -6.17 -13.46
CA ARG A 53 4.79 -4.81 -13.85
C ARG A 53 5.95 -3.83 -13.76
N VAL A 54 6.71 -3.86 -12.66
CA VAL A 54 7.88 -2.99 -12.49
C VAL A 54 8.95 -3.33 -13.54
N ALA A 55 9.24 -4.60 -13.79
CA ALA A 55 10.18 -4.99 -14.84
C ALA A 55 9.73 -4.51 -16.24
N GLN A 56 8.43 -4.49 -16.52
CA GLN A 56 7.87 -4.03 -17.80
C GLN A 56 8.00 -2.52 -18.03
N THR A 57 8.29 -1.72 -17.00
CA THR A 57 8.62 -0.29 -17.16
C THR A 57 9.92 -0.08 -17.94
N LEU A 58 10.80 -1.08 -17.97
CA LEU A 58 12.00 -1.05 -18.80
C LEU A 58 11.66 -1.36 -20.25
N HIS A 59 12.29 -0.61 -21.15
CA HIS A 59 12.27 -0.84 -22.59
C HIS A 59 12.76 -2.26 -22.93
N GLN A 60 12.33 -2.81 -24.04
CA GLN A 60 12.88 -4.09 -24.49
C GLN A 60 14.25 -3.85 -25.14
N LYS A 61 15.28 -4.57 -24.69
CA LYS A 61 16.64 -4.55 -25.26
C LYS A 61 17.08 -5.97 -25.59
N VAL A 62 17.53 -6.19 -26.82
CA VAL A 62 18.01 -7.50 -27.29
C VAL A 62 19.19 -7.94 -26.42
N GLY A 63 19.14 -9.18 -25.90
CA GLY A 63 20.17 -9.73 -25.02
C GLY A 63 20.05 -9.34 -23.54
N PHE A 64 19.04 -8.53 -23.15
CA PHE A 64 18.83 -8.11 -21.76
C PHE A 64 17.53 -8.65 -21.18
N ILE A 65 17.61 -9.29 -20.00
CA ILE A 65 16.43 -9.74 -19.25
C ILE A 65 15.97 -8.62 -18.33
N ARG A 66 14.70 -8.21 -18.46
CA ARG A 66 14.05 -7.28 -17.54
C ARG A 66 13.70 -8.00 -16.25
N ARG A 67 14.11 -7.44 -15.12
CA ARG A 67 13.76 -7.94 -13.78
C ARG A 67 13.42 -6.78 -12.87
N ALA A 68 12.88 -7.11 -11.71
CA ALA A 68 12.74 -6.18 -10.61
C ALA A 68 13.46 -6.75 -9.39
N VAL A 69 14.21 -5.91 -8.71
CA VAL A 69 14.85 -6.22 -7.42
C VAL A 69 13.94 -5.69 -6.32
N CYS A 70 13.65 -6.51 -5.32
CA CYS A 70 12.79 -6.18 -4.20
C CYS A 70 13.60 -6.24 -2.91
N GLU A 71 13.66 -5.15 -2.18
CA GLU A 71 14.43 -5.00 -0.94
C GLU A 71 13.53 -4.37 0.13
N PRO A 72 13.58 -4.79 1.40
CA PRO A 72 12.92 -4.08 2.49
C PRO A 72 13.33 -2.61 2.52
N ILE A 73 12.37 -1.70 2.74
CA ILE A 73 12.65 -0.25 2.67
C ILE A 73 13.72 0.19 3.67
N GLU A 74 13.80 -0.49 4.82
CA GLU A 74 14.78 -0.23 5.89
C GLU A 74 16.21 -0.55 5.46
N SER A 75 16.37 -1.45 4.50
CA SER A 75 17.67 -1.90 3.98
C SER A 75 18.08 -1.20 2.66
N TYR A 76 17.15 -0.47 2.03
CA TYR A 76 17.39 0.15 0.74
C TYR A 76 18.33 1.36 0.87
N GLN A 77 19.47 1.31 0.16
CA GLN A 77 20.51 2.35 0.23
C GLN A 77 20.46 3.37 -0.92
N GLY A 78 19.56 3.19 -1.89
CA GLY A 78 19.44 4.09 -3.03
C GLY A 78 18.63 5.34 -2.72
N PRO A 79 18.71 6.40 -3.55
CA PRO A 79 17.81 7.54 -3.44
C PRO A 79 16.37 7.12 -3.76
N ILE A 80 15.43 7.63 -2.98
CA ILE A 80 13.99 7.50 -3.23
C ILE A 80 13.46 8.90 -3.59
N PRO A 81 12.66 9.05 -4.67
CA PRO A 81 12.06 10.33 -5.04
C PRO A 81 11.24 10.93 -3.89
N ALA A 82 11.30 12.25 -3.71
CA ALA A 82 10.65 12.96 -2.61
C ALA A 82 9.12 12.71 -2.59
N GLU A 83 8.48 12.72 -3.75
CA GLU A 83 7.05 12.41 -3.90
C GLU A 83 6.67 10.99 -3.45
N ALA A 84 7.56 10.01 -3.65
CA ALA A 84 7.35 8.65 -3.19
C ALA A 84 7.49 8.56 -1.66
N LEU A 85 8.46 9.30 -1.09
CA LEU A 85 8.64 9.39 0.37
C LEU A 85 7.42 10.02 1.07
N LEU A 86 6.82 11.06 0.49
CA LEU A 86 5.61 11.68 1.04
C LEU A 86 4.42 10.72 1.03
N LYS A 87 4.25 9.95 -0.05
CA LYS A 87 3.21 8.90 -0.13
C LYS A 87 3.47 7.76 0.85
N TYR A 88 4.73 7.40 1.05
CA TYR A 88 5.13 6.42 2.05
C TYR A 88 4.79 6.88 3.46
N ASP A 89 5.11 8.12 3.84
CA ASP A 89 4.77 8.66 5.16
C ASP A 89 3.26 8.64 5.41
N ALA A 90 2.45 9.07 4.44
CA ALA A 90 1.00 8.97 4.52
C ALA A 90 0.51 7.51 4.65
N ALA A 91 1.13 6.57 3.95
CA ALA A 91 0.82 5.14 4.04
C ALA A 91 1.19 4.55 5.41
N VAL A 92 2.31 4.95 6.01
CA VAL A 92 2.69 4.55 7.37
C VAL A 92 1.67 5.08 8.38
N GLN A 93 1.31 6.36 8.28
CA GLN A 93 0.34 7.00 9.18
C GLN A 93 -1.07 6.39 9.07
N SER A 94 -1.42 5.81 7.92
CA SER A 94 -2.71 5.13 7.72
C SER A 94 -2.89 3.87 8.59
N GLY A 95 -1.80 3.23 9.01
CA GLY A 95 -1.80 1.95 9.72
C GLY A 95 -2.37 0.76 8.93
N LEU A 96 -2.50 0.88 7.61
CA LEU A 96 -3.10 -0.17 6.77
C LEU A 96 -2.14 -1.29 6.38
N PHE A 97 -0.86 -0.98 6.32
CA PHE A 97 0.17 -1.83 5.76
C PHE A 97 1.07 -2.42 6.85
N SER A 98 1.49 -3.66 6.66
CA SER A 98 2.34 -4.39 7.61
C SER A 98 3.83 -4.31 7.29
N ALA A 99 4.19 -4.10 6.02
CA ALA A 99 5.56 -4.00 5.56
C ALA A 99 5.66 -3.14 4.30
N PHE A 100 6.84 -2.59 4.06
CA PHE A 100 7.15 -1.80 2.89
C PHE A 100 8.45 -2.29 2.24
N SER A 101 8.43 -2.36 0.92
CA SER A 101 9.57 -2.79 0.12
C SER A 101 9.82 -1.80 -1.00
N VAL A 102 11.08 -1.60 -1.34
CA VAL A 102 11.49 -0.87 -2.52
C VAL A 102 11.69 -1.86 -3.67
N VAL A 103 10.97 -1.63 -4.76
CA VAL A 103 11.04 -2.43 -5.98
C VAL A 103 11.69 -1.60 -7.08
N THR A 104 12.90 -1.98 -7.49
CA THR A 104 13.66 -1.26 -8.51
C THR A 104 13.72 -2.08 -9.81
N PRO A 105 13.33 -1.51 -10.97
CA PRO A 105 13.53 -2.18 -12.24
C PRO A 105 15.03 -2.26 -12.59
N ALA A 106 15.48 -3.42 -13.05
CA ALA A 106 16.89 -3.66 -13.37
C ALA A 106 17.09 -4.46 -14.67
N TYR A 107 18.16 -4.13 -15.40
CA TYR A 107 18.79 -5.03 -16.36
C TYR A 107 20.04 -5.62 -15.75
N PHE A 108 20.06 -6.94 -15.51
CA PHE A 108 21.18 -7.74 -14.96
C PHE A 108 21.81 -7.30 -13.61
N SER A 109 21.80 -6.00 -13.25
CA SER A 109 22.09 -5.35 -11.96
C SER A 109 22.13 -3.79 -12.07
N GLN A 110 21.98 -3.18 -13.26
CA GLN A 110 21.96 -1.72 -13.40
C GLN A 110 20.57 -1.13 -13.18
N LYS A 111 20.44 -0.23 -12.20
CA LYS A 111 19.26 0.60 -11.93
C LYS A 111 19.14 1.65 -13.05
N GLN A 112 17.94 1.81 -13.62
CA GLN A 112 17.73 2.68 -14.80
C GLN A 112 16.58 3.69 -14.62
N VAL A 113 15.64 3.41 -13.72
CA VAL A 113 14.44 4.22 -13.46
C VAL A 113 14.27 4.34 -11.94
N ASP A 114 13.54 5.36 -11.51
CA ASP A 114 13.21 5.59 -10.11
C ASP A 114 12.57 4.35 -9.45
N PRO A 115 12.94 4.06 -8.19
CA PRO A 115 12.38 2.95 -7.44
C PRO A 115 10.90 3.14 -7.12
N TRP A 116 10.19 2.03 -6.99
CA TRP A 116 8.80 1.98 -6.57
C TRP A 116 8.73 1.59 -5.10
N ILE A 117 7.87 2.24 -4.31
CA ILE A 117 7.55 1.77 -2.96
C ILE A 117 6.30 0.91 -3.04
N VAL A 118 6.38 -0.28 -2.48
CA VAL A 118 5.30 -1.26 -2.44
C VAL A 118 4.99 -1.55 -0.99
N ALA A 119 3.69 -1.63 -0.67
CA ALA A 119 3.21 -1.86 0.68
C ALA A 119 2.39 -3.16 0.74
N GLN A 120 2.61 -3.96 1.79
CA GLN A 120 1.92 -5.22 2.01
C GLN A 120 0.71 -5.02 2.93
N VAL A 121 -0.43 -5.65 2.58
CA VAL A 121 -1.65 -5.65 3.40
C VAL A 121 -1.89 -7.07 3.91
N ASP A 122 -1.75 -7.29 5.23
CA ASP A 122 -1.93 -8.61 5.86
C ASP A 122 -3.39 -8.99 6.16
#